data_AF-K8Y5P9-F1
#
_entry.id   AF-K8Y5P9-F1
#
_cell.length_a   1.000
_cell.length_b   1.000
_cell.length_c   1.000
_cell.angle_alpha   90.00
_cell.angle_beta   90.00
_cell.angle_gamma   90.00
#
_symmetry.space_group_name_H-M   'P 1'
#
loop_
_entity.id
_entity.type
_entity.pdbx_description
1 polymer ?
#
loop_
_entity_poly.entity_id
_entity_poly.type
_entity_poly.pdbx_seq_one_letter_code
_entity_poly.pdbx_strand_id
1 'polypeptide(L)'
;MSSLSQVWTLKSKAGISEENFRNLVEAVAGKRSTKKLSKFHLEKIATAIFKLHPELKKERVGQRTPIKYHSIPKNVPTIKSILTPDQEELIKNLVSALNLSGNYENLSIDSLPFRMFKKSLNELSRHQAQSVTEALKGMLIRSNQEQFDKFLKNGMTRSESVLRIMRLILVKGMGV
;
A
#
# COMPACT_ATOMS: atom_id res chain seq x y z
N MET A 1 -32.10 -6.67 -17.96
CA MET A 1 -32.53 -5.81 -19.09
C MET A 1 -31.31 -5.51 -19.95
N SER A 2 -31.39 -5.72 -21.27
CA SER A 2 -30.23 -5.64 -22.18
C SER A 2 -30.01 -4.22 -22.75
N SER A 3 -28.85 -3.61 -22.49
CA SER A 3 -28.43 -2.33 -23.07
C SER A 3 -27.59 -2.51 -24.33
N LEU A 4 -27.44 -1.43 -25.12
CA LEU A 4 -26.55 -1.44 -26.30
C LEU A 4 -25.11 -1.80 -25.92
N SER A 5 -24.60 -1.26 -24.80
CA SER A 5 -23.26 -1.59 -24.28
C SER A 5 -23.13 -3.06 -23.89
N GLN A 6 -24.17 -3.66 -23.32
CA GLN A 6 -24.19 -5.09 -23.00
C GLN A 6 -24.17 -5.94 -24.26
N VAL A 7 -24.92 -5.58 -25.29
CA VAL A 7 -24.90 -6.30 -26.57
C VAL A 7 -23.52 -6.25 -27.23
N TRP A 8 -22.84 -5.09 -27.22
CA TRP A 8 -21.46 -4.98 -27.71
C TRP A 8 -20.48 -5.83 -26.89
N THR A 9 -20.67 -5.88 -25.58
CA THR A 9 -19.87 -6.72 -24.68
C THR A 9 -20.10 -8.20 -24.99
N LEU A 10 -21.34 -8.61 -25.24
CA LEU A 10 -21.68 -9.97 -25.64
C LEU A 10 -21.08 -10.34 -26.99
N LYS A 11 -21.15 -9.46 -28.00
CA LYS A 11 -20.47 -9.63 -29.30
C LYS A 11 -18.97 -9.93 -29.09
N SER A 12 -18.29 -9.08 -28.32
CA SER A 12 -16.85 -9.22 -28.06
C SER A 12 -16.53 -10.53 -27.34
N LYS A 13 -17.28 -10.88 -26.29
CA LYS A 13 -17.08 -12.13 -25.55
C LYS A 13 -17.39 -13.39 -26.36
N ALA A 14 -18.34 -13.31 -27.28
CA ALA A 14 -18.70 -14.38 -28.19
C ALA A 14 -17.70 -14.56 -29.36
N GLY A 15 -16.75 -13.62 -29.54
CA GLY A 15 -15.84 -13.65 -30.69
C GLY A 15 -16.53 -13.44 -32.04
N ILE A 16 -17.74 -12.85 -32.05
CA ILE A 16 -18.50 -12.64 -33.29
C ILE A 16 -17.85 -11.50 -34.08
N SER A 17 -17.53 -11.76 -35.35
CA SER A 17 -17.00 -10.74 -36.27
C SER A 17 -17.97 -9.57 -36.43
N GLU A 18 -17.46 -8.41 -36.84
CA GLU A 18 -18.32 -7.24 -37.01
C GLU A 18 -19.38 -7.42 -38.09
N GLU A 19 -19.04 -8.10 -39.19
CA GLU A 19 -19.97 -8.37 -40.29
C GLU A 19 -21.08 -9.33 -39.86
N ASN A 20 -20.74 -10.42 -39.16
CA ASN A 20 -21.74 -11.37 -38.66
C ASN A 20 -22.66 -10.71 -37.62
N PHE A 21 -22.12 -9.82 -36.80
CA PHE A 21 -22.91 -9.05 -35.85
C PHE A 21 -23.84 -8.06 -36.55
N ARG A 22 -23.40 -7.39 -37.63
CA ARG A 22 -24.25 -6.48 -38.42
C ARG A 22 -25.37 -7.24 -39.14
N ASN A 23 -25.09 -8.43 -39.67
CA ASN A 23 -26.10 -9.31 -40.27
C ASN A 23 -27.14 -9.76 -39.24
N LEU A 24 -26.72 -10.09 -38.01
CA LEU A 24 -27.62 -10.41 -36.91
C LEU A 24 -28.51 -9.21 -36.53
N VAL A 25 -27.93 -8.02 -36.46
CA VAL A 25 -28.68 -6.78 -36.18
C VAL A 25 -29.66 -6.47 -37.31
N GLU A 26 -29.27 -6.65 -38.57
CA GLU A 26 -30.12 -6.49 -39.74
C GLU A 26 -31.29 -7.47 -39.75
N ALA A 27 -31.05 -8.75 -39.43
CA ALA A 27 -32.10 -9.77 -39.33
C ALA A 27 -33.12 -9.49 -38.22
N VAL A 28 -32.71 -8.83 -37.12
CA VAL A 28 -33.60 -8.55 -35.98
C VAL A 28 -34.30 -7.19 -36.10
N ALA A 29 -33.61 -6.17 -36.62
CA ALA A 29 -34.09 -4.79 -36.62
C ALA A 29 -34.42 -4.24 -38.02
N GLY A 30 -34.14 -4.99 -39.08
CA GLY A 30 -34.32 -4.58 -40.48
C GLY A 30 -33.34 -3.50 -40.95
N LYS A 31 -32.29 -3.21 -40.18
CA LYS A 31 -31.31 -2.16 -40.46
C LYS A 31 -29.93 -2.54 -39.93
N ARG A 32 -28.88 -2.23 -40.68
CA ARG A 32 -27.47 -2.48 -40.29
C ARG A 32 -26.94 -1.59 -39.16
N SER A 33 -27.66 -0.51 -38.83
CA SER A 33 -27.23 0.47 -37.83
C SER A 33 -27.66 0.09 -36.41
N THR A 34 -26.69 0.08 -35.49
CA THR A 34 -26.90 -0.17 -34.06
C THR A 34 -27.22 1.09 -33.26
N LYS A 35 -27.19 2.28 -33.87
CA LYS A 35 -27.35 3.58 -33.19
C LYS A 35 -28.76 3.82 -32.62
N LYS A 36 -29.80 3.31 -33.27
CA LYS A 36 -31.21 3.50 -32.89
C LYS A 36 -31.95 2.16 -32.86
N LEU A 37 -31.58 1.31 -31.90
CA LEU A 37 -32.27 0.05 -31.62
C LEU A 37 -33.24 0.23 -30.46
N SER A 38 -34.46 -0.30 -30.60
CA SER A 38 -35.44 -0.35 -29.51
C SER A 38 -34.99 -1.35 -28.46
N LYS A 39 -35.50 -1.21 -27.23
CA LYS A 39 -35.22 -2.15 -26.13
C LYS A 39 -35.56 -3.60 -26.52
N PHE A 40 -36.67 -3.78 -27.23
CA PHE A 40 -37.11 -5.08 -27.75
C PHE A 40 -36.10 -5.69 -28.73
N HIS A 41 -35.53 -4.89 -29.64
CA HIS A 41 -34.50 -5.39 -30.57
C HIS A 41 -33.21 -5.77 -29.83
N LEU A 42 -32.80 -5.00 -28.82
CA LEU A 42 -31.61 -5.30 -28.02
C LEU A 42 -31.76 -6.60 -27.23
N GLU A 43 -32.95 -6.87 -26.69
CA GLU A 43 -33.23 -8.12 -25.98
C GLU A 43 -33.26 -9.33 -26.92
N LYS A 44 -33.85 -9.19 -28.11
CA LYS A 44 -33.81 -10.25 -29.14
C LYS A 44 -32.38 -10.55 -29.60
N ILE A 45 -31.57 -9.53 -29.82
CA ILE A 45 -30.16 -9.68 -30.20
C ILE A 45 -29.38 -10.39 -29.09
N ALA A 46 -29.51 -9.94 -27.84
CA ALA A 46 -28.85 -10.58 -26.70
C ALA A 46 -29.27 -12.06 -26.55
N THR A 47 -30.58 -12.34 -26.72
CA THR A 47 -31.12 -13.71 -26.67
C THR A 47 -30.55 -14.58 -27.79
N ALA A 48 -30.43 -14.05 -29.01
CA ALA A 48 -29.82 -14.77 -30.12
C ALA A 48 -28.34 -15.09 -29.84
N ILE A 49 -27.58 -14.14 -29.31
CA ILE A 49 -26.19 -14.37 -28.91
C ILE A 49 -26.10 -15.43 -27.80
N PHE A 50 -26.96 -15.39 -26.79
CA PHE A 50 -26.98 -16.41 -25.73
C PHE A 50 -27.42 -17.81 -26.22
N LYS A 51 -28.26 -17.90 -27.26
CA LYS A 51 -28.60 -19.18 -27.88
C LYS A 51 -27.40 -19.80 -28.60
N LEU A 52 -26.61 -18.96 -29.27
CA LEU A 52 -25.39 -19.40 -29.97
C LEU A 52 -24.24 -19.68 -29.01
N HIS A 53 -24.15 -18.91 -27.92
CA HIS A 53 -23.09 -18.97 -26.92
C HIS A 53 -23.66 -19.12 -25.51
N PRO A 54 -24.23 -20.30 -25.17
CA PRO A 54 -24.83 -20.55 -23.86
C PRO A 54 -23.85 -20.41 -22.70
N GLU A 55 -22.54 -20.56 -22.96
CA GLU A 55 -21.45 -20.30 -22.00
C GLU A 55 -21.44 -18.86 -21.48
N LEU A 56 -21.94 -17.90 -22.25
CA LEU A 56 -22.02 -16.49 -21.83
C LEU A 56 -23.15 -16.23 -20.83
N LYS A 57 -24.14 -17.13 -20.75
CA LYS A 57 -25.25 -17.05 -19.78
C LYS A 57 -24.82 -17.45 -18.37
N LYS A 58 -23.69 -18.16 -18.22
CA LYS A 58 -23.16 -18.53 -16.91
C LYS A 58 -22.78 -17.25 -16.17
N GLU A 59 -23.52 -16.96 -15.09
CA GLU A 59 -23.04 -16.02 -14.08
C GLU A 59 -21.67 -16.49 -13.65
N ARG A 60 -20.64 -15.68 -13.91
CA ARG A 60 -19.37 -15.84 -13.22
C ARG A 60 -19.63 -15.50 -11.75
N VAL A 61 -20.12 -16.47 -10.99
CA VAL A 61 -19.95 -16.49 -9.53
C VAL A 61 -18.46 -16.33 -9.33
N GLY A 62 -18.06 -15.13 -8.92
CA GLY A 62 -16.79 -14.54 -9.31
C GLY A 62 -15.59 -15.39 -8.93
N GLN A 63 -14.79 -15.77 -9.92
CA GLN A 63 -13.34 -15.83 -9.75
C GLN A 63 -12.81 -14.39 -9.63
N ARG A 64 -13.21 -13.68 -8.58
CA ARG A 64 -12.48 -12.51 -8.10
C ARG A 64 -11.21 -13.07 -7.46
N THR A 65 -10.06 -12.58 -7.92
CA THR A 65 -8.71 -12.61 -7.29
C THR A 65 -8.49 -13.62 -6.15
N PRO A 66 -7.42 -14.45 -6.18
CA PRO A 66 -7.16 -15.45 -5.16
C PRO A 66 -7.31 -14.82 -3.78
N ILE A 67 -8.27 -15.36 -3.01
CA ILE A 67 -8.62 -15.06 -1.61
C ILE A 67 -7.93 -13.79 -1.12
N LYS A 68 -8.60 -12.64 -1.24
CA LYS A 68 -8.19 -11.47 -0.45
C LYS A 68 -8.24 -11.91 1.00
N TYR A 69 -7.08 -12.06 1.64
CA TYR A 69 -7.00 -12.32 3.08
C TYR A 69 -7.94 -11.34 3.78
N HIS A 70 -8.73 -11.84 4.72
CA HIS A 70 -9.61 -10.97 5.49
C HIS A 70 -8.75 -9.88 6.12
N SER A 71 -9.10 -8.61 5.88
CA SER A 71 -8.43 -7.50 6.52
C SER A 71 -8.56 -7.71 8.03
N ILE A 72 -7.43 -7.97 8.69
CA ILE A 72 -7.39 -8.12 10.12
C ILE A 72 -7.92 -6.81 10.74
N PRO A 73 -9.00 -6.85 11.53
CA PRO A 73 -9.50 -5.66 12.20
C PRO A 73 -8.39 -5.08 13.09
N LYS A 74 -8.14 -3.77 12.99
CA LYS A 74 -7.09 -3.08 13.79
C LYS A 74 -7.26 -3.23 15.31
N ASN A 75 -8.43 -3.70 15.74
CA ASN A 75 -8.83 -3.79 17.15
C ASN A 75 -8.88 -5.24 17.66
N VAL A 76 -8.25 -6.20 16.98
CA VAL A 76 -8.14 -7.58 17.52
C VAL A 76 -7.13 -7.56 18.69
N PRO A 77 -7.56 -7.80 19.95
CA PRO A 77 -6.71 -7.68 21.13
C PRO A 77 -5.53 -8.67 21.17
N THR A 78 -5.61 -9.75 20.37
CA THR A 78 -4.54 -10.75 20.24
C THR A 78 -3.37 -10.32 19.36
N ILE A 79 -3.50 -9.23 18.59
CA ILE A 79 -2.40 -8.69 17.80
C ILE A 79 -1.84 -7.50 18.55
N LYS A 80 -1.08 -7.80 19.60
CA LYS A 80 -0.11 -6.83 20.11
C LYS A 80 0.78 -6.49 18.92
N SER A 81 0.76 -5.24 18.48
CA SER A 81 1.66 -4.80 17.43
C SER A 81 3.08 -4.87 18.00
N ILE A 82 3.75 -5.98 17.79
CA ILE A 82 5.09 -6.23 18.35
C ILE A 82 6.10 -5.33 17.62
N LEU A 83 6.86 -4.58 18.42
CA LEU A 83 8.10 -3.93 18.03
C LEU A 83 9.03 -4.98 17.40
N THR A 84 9.52 -4.74 16.19
CA THR A 84 10.47 -5.69 15.58
C THR A 84 11.83 -5.60 16.30
N PRO A 85 12.59 -6.72 16.41
CA PRO A 85 13.91 -6.70 17.05
C PRO A 85 14.84 -5.63 16.47
N ASP A 86 14.83 -5.47 15.14
CA ASP A 86 15.63 -4.45 14.44
C ASP A 86 15.24 -3.02 14.84
N GLN A 87 13.94 -2.75 15.02
CA GLN A 87 13.47 -1.43 15.49
C GLN A 87 13.87 -1.19 16.94
N GLU A 88 13.80 -2.22 17.78
CA GLU A 88 14.23 -2.13 19.17
C GLU A 88 15.73 -1.80 19.27
N GLU A 89 16.56 -2.51 18.52
CA GLU A 89 18.00 -2.30 18.49
C GLU A 89 18.35 -0.91 17.95
N LEU A 90 17.69 -0.47 16.87
CA LEU A 90 17.91 0.88 16.32
C LEU A 90 17.55 1.97 17.34
N ILE A 91 16.44 1.84 18.06
CA ILE A 91 16.04 2.80 19.09
C ILE A 91 17.06 2.84 20.22
N LYS A 92 17.54 1.67 20.70
CA LYS A 92 18.61 1.59 21.70
C LYS A 92 19.88 2.29 21.23
N ASN A 93 20.31 2.02 20.01
CA ASN A 93 21.51 2.62 19.42
C ASN A 93 21.39 4.15 19.28
N LEU A 94 20.22 4.65 18.87
CA LEU A 94 19.97 6.08 18.78
C LEU A 94 19.99 6.77 20.15
N VAL A 95 19.37 6.15 21.17
CA VAL A 95 19.38 6.66 22.55
C VAL A 95 20.80 6.70 23.11
N SER A 96 21.57 5.61 22.94
CA SER A 96 22.97 5.56 23.35
C SER A 96 23.81 6.62 22.64
N ALA A 97 23.66 6.80 21.33
CA ALA A 97 24.38 7.83 20.58
C ALA A 97 24.01 9.25 21.07
N LEU A 98 22.74 9.51 21.39
CA LEU A 98 22.31 10.80 21.93
C LEU A 98 22.90 11.06 23.32
N ASN A 99 22.91 10.06 24.21
CA ASN A 99 23.56 10.16 25.51
C ASN A 99 25.06 10.45 25.38
N LEU A 100 25.76 9.73 24.50
CA LEU A 100 27.18 9.91 24.24
C LEU A 100 27.51 11.24 23.55
N SER A 101 26.55 11.84 22.85
CA SER A 101 26.73 13.16 22.22
C SER A 101 26.76 14.33 23.21
N GLY A 102 26.56 14.07 24.52
CA GLY A 102 26.64 15.08 25.59
C GLY A 102 25.46 16.05 25.67
N ASN A 103 24.57 16.07 24.67
CA ASN A 103 23.45 17.02 24.61
C ASN A 103 22.18 16.53 25.34
N TYR A 104 22.11 15.25 25.73
CA TYR A 104 20.91 14.61 26.25
C TYR A 104 21.22 13.64 27.39
N GLU A 105 22.11 14.03 28.32
CA GLU A 105 22.51 13.18 29.44
C GLU A 105 21.31 12.53 30.16
N ASN A 106 21.39 11.22 30.37
CA ASN A 106 20.38 10.39 31.04
C ASN A 106 19.07 10.14 30.26
N LEU A 107 19.09 10.19 28.92
CA LEU A 107 17.96 9.73 28.11
C LEU A 107 17.80 8.21 28.24
N SER A 108 16.71 7.77 28.88
CA SER A 108 16.32 6.35 28.92
C SER A 108 15.57 5.95 27.64
N ILE A 109 15.64 4.67 27.28
CA ILE A 109 14.90 4.09 26.14
C ILE A 109 13.39 4.29 26.23
N ASP A 110 12.84 4.40 27.45
CA ASP A 110 11.41 4.60 27.68
C ASP A 110 11.00 6.07 27.82
N SER A 111 11.97 6.98 27.98
CA SER A 111 11.69 8.40 28.25
C SER A 111 10.85 9.06 27.14
N LEU A 112 11.25 8.84 25.88
CA LEU A 112 10.58 9.40 24.71
C LEU A 112 9.28 8.67 24.36
N PRO A 113 9.22 7.31 24.33
CA PRO A 113 7.96 6.57 24.26
C PRO A 113 6.91 7.03 25.28
N PHE A 114 7.29 7.19 26.55
CA PHE A 114 6.38 7.60 27.60
C PHE A 114 5.89 9.03 27.41
N ARG A 115 6.77 9.95 26.97
CA ARG A 115 6.39 11.33 26.68
C ARG A 115 5.39 11.43 25.52
N MET A 116 5.59 10.67 24.46
CA MET A 116 4.77 10.74 23.24
C MET A 116 3.46 9.96 23.35
N PHE A 117 3.48 8.79 23.99
CA PHE A 117 2.37 7.84 23.92
C PHE A 117 1.92 7.29 25.28
N LYS A 118 2.55 7.69 26.39
CA LYS A 118 2.29 7.18 27.75
C LYS A 118 2.44 5.65 27.85
N LYS A 119 3.41 5.10 27.10
CA LYS A 119 3.72 3.67 26.99
C LYS A 119 5.23 3.46 27.07
N SER A 120 5.65 2.30 27.56
CA SER A 120 7.04 1.85 27.42
C SER A 120 7.34 1.37 26.00
N LEU A 121 8.62 1.25 25.66
CA LEU A 121 9.10 0.87 24.33
C LEU A 121 8.50 -0.47 23.85
N ASN A 122 8.45 -1.46 24.74
CA ASN A 122 7.91 -2.80 24.48
C ASN A 122 6.37 -2.83 24.27
N GLU A 123 5.66 -1.75 24.62
CA GLU A 123 4.21 -1.61 24.45
C GLU A 123 3.83 -0.83 23.18
N LEU A 124 4.81 -0.31 22.46
CA LEU A 124 4.58 0.49 21.27
C LEU A 124 4.14 -0.36 20.09
N SER A 125 3.18 0.17 19.33
CA SER A 125 2.90 -0.36 18.00
C SER A 125 4.02 -0.01 16.99
N ARG A 126 4.11 -0.69 15.85
CA ARG A 126 5.13 -0.45 14.81
C ARG A 126 5.12 1.00 14.33
N HIS A 127 3.93 1.58 14.18
CA HIS A 127 3.81 2.99 13.78
C HIS A 127 4.28 3.94 14.88
N GLN A 128 3.95 3.65 16.14
CA GLN A 128 4.43 4.44 17.28
C GLN A 128 5.95 4.34 17.44
N ALA A 129 6.52 3.14 17.29
CA ALA A 129 7.96 2.91 17.28
C ALA A 129 8.66 3.66 16.14
N GLN A 130 8.05 3.69 14.95
CA GLN A 130 8.55 4.49 13.83
C GLN A 130 8.52 5.99 14.16
N SER A 131 7.45 6.50 14.79
CA SER A 131 7.38 7.89 15.23
C SER A 131 8.47 8.24 16.25
N VAL A 132 8.73 7.36 17.23
CA VAL A 132 9.82 7.51 18.19
C VAL A 132 11.17 7.52 17.46
N THR A 133 11.37 6.59 16.52
CA THR A 133 12.60 6.49 15.74
C THR A 133 12.88 7.80 14.97
N GLU A 134 11.90 8.33 14.24
CA GLU A 134 12.09 9.58 13.49
C GLU A 134 12.33 10.79 14.41
N ALA A 135 11.70 10.83 15.59
CA ALA A 135 11.97 11.86 16.58
C ALA A 135 13.42 11.80 17.09
N LEU A 136 13.93 10.60 17.41
CA LEU A 136 15.32 10.38 17.83
C LEU A 136 16.32 10.74 16.72
N LYS A 137 16.04 10.35 15.46
CA LYS A 137 16.86 10.77 14.32
C LYS A 137 16.91 12.30 14.20
N GLY A 138 15.77 12.98 14.37
CA GLY A 138 15.70 14.43 14.38
C GLY A 138 16.51 15.07 15.51
N MET A 139 16.48 14.49 16.71
CA MET A 139 17.33 14.92 17.83
C MET A 139 18.82 14.77 17.47
N LEU A 140 19.21 13.64 16.87
CA LEU A 140 20.60 13.36 16.52
C LEU A 140 21.12 14.31 15.44
N ILE A 141 20.27 14.65 14.46
CA ILE A 141 20.59 15.65 13.44
C ILE A 141 20.83 17.00 14.11
N ARG A 142 19.92 17.46 14.98
CA ARG A 142 20.05 18.77 15.63
C ARG A 142 21.32 18.88 16.48
N SER A 143 21.70 17.81 17.20
CA SER A 143 22.93 17.80 17.98
C SER A 143 24.21 17.70 17.15
N ASN A 144 24.12 17.32 15.86
CA ASN A 144 25.27 17.12 14.96
C ASN A 144 25.07 17.82 13.61
N GLN A 145 24.42 18.99 13.63
CA GLN A 145 23.93 19.67 12.42
C GLN A 145 25.06 19.94 11.40
N GLU A 146 26.19 20.46 11.87
CA GLU A 146 27.33 20.76 10.99
C GLU A 146 27.88 19.52 10.28
N GLN A 147 27.98 18.40 11.00
CA GLN A 147 28.47 17.15 10.43
C GLN A 147 27.45 16.56 9.46
N PHE A 148 26.17 16.64 9.79
CA PHE A 148 25.07 16.22 8.93
C PHE A 148 25.06 17.00 7.61
N ASP A 149 25.20 18.32 7.67
CA ASP A 149 25.22 19.19 6.49
C ASP A 149 26.44 18.92 5.59
N LYS A 150 27.60 18.60 6.18
CA LYS A 150 28.78 18.13 5.43
C LYS A 150 28.50 16.83 4.67
N PHE A 151 27.84 15.86 5.30
CA PHE A 151 27.50 14.59 4.63
C PHE A 151 26.49 14.78 3.50
N LEU A 152 25.49 15.64 3.69
CA LEU A 152 24.54 15.97 2.61
C LEU A 152 25.24 16.66 1.42
N LYS A 153 26.16 17.60 1.69
CA LYS A 153 26.96 18.26 0.63
C LYS A 153 27.84 17.27 -0.14
N ASN A 154 28.29 16.20 0.51
CA ASN A 154 29.06 15.12 -0.11
C ASN A 154 28.18 14.08 -0.84
N GLY A 155 26.88 14.32 -0.99
CA GLY A 155 25.97 13.48 -1.77
C GLY A 155 25.34 12.31 -1.00
N MET A 156 25.51 12.21 0.32
CA MET A 156 24.83 11.17 1.12
C MET A 156 23.34 11.48 1.28
N THR A 157 22.52 10.42 1.33
CA THR A 157 21.11 10.55 1.69
C THR A 157 20.94 10.88 3.18
N ARG A 158 19.80 11.46 3.55
CA ARG A 158 19.46 11.74 4.96
C ARG A 158 19.63 10.52 5.86
N SER A 159 19.16 9.36 5.42
CA SER A 159 19.23 8.12 6.19
C SER A 159 20.68 7.65 6.38
N GLU A 160 21.50 7.68 5.33
CA GLU A 160 22.91 7.32 5.41
C GLU A 160 23.68 8.26 6.32
N SER A 161 23.47 9.56 6.19
CA SER A 161 24.11 10.58 7.04
C SER A 161 23.80 10.35 8.52
N VAL A 162 22.53 10.08 8.87
CA VAL A 162 22.12 9.80 10.25
C VAL A 162 22.80 8.53 10.78
N LEU A 163 22.78 7.45 10.01
CA LEU A 163 23.42 6.19 10.40
C LEU A 163 24.94 6.34 10.54
N ARG A 164 25.57 7.14 9.68
CA ARG A 164 27.01 7.42 9.74
C ARG A 164 27.37 8.21 10.99
N ILE A 165 26.62 9.26 11.32
CA ILE A 165 26.79 10.04 12.56
C ILE A 165 26.63 9.13 13.77
N MET A 166 25.53 8.37 13.84
CA MET A 166 25.26 7.44 14.92
C MET A 166 26.43 6.46 15.13
N ARG A 167 26.90 5.82 14.05
CA ARG A 167 28.04 4.89 14.12
C ARG A 167 29.33 5.57 14.60
N LEU A 168 29.62 6.77 14.10
CA LEU A 168 30.82 7.52 14.50
C LEU A 168 30.80 7.85 16.00
N ILE A 169 29.64 8.23 16.55
CA ILE A 169 29.49 8.52 17.97
C ILE A 169 29.61 7.24 18.81
N LEU A 170 28.93 6.17 18.39
CA LEU A 170 29.00 4.89 19.11
C LEU A 170 30.42 4.33 19.15
N VAL A 171 31.14 4.35 18.02
CA VAL A 171 32.54 3.90 17.95
C VAL A 171 33.44 4.74 18.87
N LYS A 172 33.30 6.08 18.84
CA LYS A 172 34.05 6.96 19.74
C LYS A 172 33.75 6.71 21.22
N GLY A 173 32.49 6.45 21.58
CA GLY A 173 32.09 6.13 22.95
C GLY A 173 32.58 4.78 23.45
N MET A 174 32.99 3.87 22.55
CA MET A 174 33.55 2.56 22.91
C MET A 174 35.05 2.60 23.23
N GLY A 175 35.72 3.75 23.07
CA GLY A 175 37.13 3.92 23.44
C GLY A 175 38.13 3.17 22.56
N VAL A 176 37.78 2.89 21.29
CA VAL A 176 38.67 2.32 20.27
C VAL A 176 39.43 3.42 19.52
#